data_AF-A3D519-F1
#
_entry.id   AF-A3D519-F1
#
_cell.length_a   1.000
_cell.length_b   1.000
_cell.length_c   1.000
_cell.angle_alpha   90.00
_cell.angle_beta   90.00
_cell.angle_gamma   90.00
#
_symmetry.space_group_name_H-M   'P 1'
#
loop_
_entity.id
_entity.type
_entity.pdbx_description
1 polymer ?
#
loop_
_entity_poly.entity_id
_entity_poly.type
_entity_poly.pdbx_seq_one_letter_code
_entity_poly.pdbx_strand_id
1 'polypeptide(L)'
;MAVLEYFVVEAKGPRAKLSTGASKGDKMTDRWVENNLQAMTKSKKHKHKHKNKNKLGQDLLDAIEDGEPLTTKLVIEAEVGNNGVIVGKFKPLPKERK
;
A
#
# COMPACT_ATOMS: atom_id res chain seq x y z
N MET A 1 6.40 26.22 2.33
CA MET A 1 5.45 25.29 2.96
C MET A 1 5.81 23.89 2.49
N ALA A 2 5.87 22.89 3.38
CA ALA A 2 6.12 21.52 2.97
C ALA A 2 4.80 20.94 2.43
N VAL A 3 4.82 20.41 1.20
CA VAL A 3 3.71 19.62 0.67
C VAL A 3 3.88 18.20 1.22
N LEU A 4 2.88 17.72 1.94
CA LEU A 4 2.83 16.33 2.38
C LEU A 4 2.26 15.49 1.24
N GLU A 5 2.87 14.34 0.96
CA GLU A 5 2.35 13.34 0.04
C GLU A 5 2.52 11.96 0.68
N TYR A 6 1.49 11.13 0.54
CA TYR A 6 1.52 9.76 1.02
C TYR A 6 1.73 8.78 -0.12
N PHE A 7 2.58 7.78 0.14
CA PHE A 7 2.84 6.69 -0.79
C PHE A 7 2.41 5.36 -0.18
N VAL A 8 1.52 4.65 -0.87
CA VAL A 8 1.18 3.26 -0.56
C VAL A 8 1.89 2.37 -1.55
N VAL A 9 2.88 1.61 -1.08
CA VAL A 9 3.76 0.80 -1.93
C VAL A 9 3.66 -0.68 -1.56
N GLU A 10 3.36 -1.52 -2.55
CA GLU A 10 3.53 -2.98 -2.43
C GLU A 10 4.75 -3.39 -3.27
N ALA A 11 5.79 -3.85 -2.59
CA ALA A 11 7.03 -4.32 -3.22
C ALA A 11 7.07 -5.86 -3.25
N LYS A 12 7.52 -6.41 -4.38
CA LYS A 12 7.70 -7.85 -4.58
C LYS A 12 9.14 -8.18 -4.91
N GLY A 13 9.67 -9.15 -4.18
CA GLY A 13 10.97 -9.74 -4.47
C GLY A 13 10.95 -10.57 -5.77
N PRO A 14 12.13 -11.08 -6.18
CA PRO A 14 12.27 -11.87 -7.40
C PRO A 14 11.25 -13.01 -7.46
N ARG A 15 10.62 -13.20 -8.63
CA ARG A 15 9.63 -14.26 -8.90
C ARG A 15 8.32 -14.17 -8.08
N ALA A 16 8.19 -13.22 -7.17
CA ALA A 16 6.93 -12.95 -6.49
C ALA A 16 6.08 -11.97 -7.31
N LYS A 17 4.76 -12.20 -7.35
CA LYS A 17 3.78 -11.36 -8.03
C LYS A 17 2.76 -10.82 -7.05
N LEU A 18 2.00 -9.81 -7.47
CA LEU A 18 0.75 -9.48 -6.79
C LEU A 18 -0.18 -10.69 -6.81
N SER A 19 -0.64 -11.08 -5.62
CA SER A 19 -1.60 -12.18 -5.47
C SER A 19 -3.02 -11.66 -5.59
N THR A 20 -3.85 -12.40 -6.31
CA THR A 20 -5.31 -12.21 -6.36
C THR A 20 -5.98 -13.08 -5.30
N GLY A 21 -7.16 -12.68 -4.81
CA GLY A 21 -7.93 -13.44 -3.81
C GLY A 21 -7.39 -13.37 -2.39
N ALA A 22 -6.70 -12.28 -1.99
CA ALA A 22 -6.32 -12.12 -0.60
C ALA A 22 -7.58 -11.90 0.26
N SER A 23 -7.51 -12.21 1.56
CA SER A 23 -8.65 -12.09 2.50
C SER A 23 -9.27 -10.70 2.60
N LYS A 24 -8.59 -9.67 2.08
CA LYS A 24 -9.02 -8.27 2.05
C LYS A 24 -9.36 -7.75 0.64
N GLY A 25 -9.45 -8.63 -0.36
CA GLY A 25 -9.57 -8.28 -1.78
C GLY A 25 -8.27 -8.54 -2.56
N ASP A 26 -8.28 -8.21 -3.86
CA ASP A 26 -7.09 -8.29 -4.70
C ASP A 26 -6.07 -7.22 -4.24
N LYS A 27 -4.80 -7.60 -4.10
CA LYS A 27 -3.79 -6.69 -3.54
C LYS A 27 -3.67 -5.41 -4.35
N MET A 28 -3.55 -4.27 -3.68
CA MET A 28 -3.38 -2.93 -4.28
C MET A 28 -4.57 -2.37 -5.07
N THR A 29 -5.75 -3.02 -5.01
CA THR A 29 -7.00 -2.35 -5.38
C THR A 29 -7.41 -1.36 -4.27
N ASP A 30 -8.34 -0.44 -4.57
CA ASP A 30 -8.82 0.56 -3.62
C ASP A 30 -9.39 -0.09 -2.36
N ARG A 31 -10.27 -1.09 -2.55
CA ARG A 31 -10.87 -1.84 -1.45
C ARG A 31 -9.82 -2.52 -0.58
N TRP A 32 -8.76 -3.06 -1.18
CA TRP A 32 -7.70 -3.71 -0.42
C TRP A 32 -6.89 -2.72 0.39
N VAL A 33 -6.57 -1.54 -0.17
CA VAL A 33 -5.86 -0.47 0.53
C VAL A 33 -6.70 0.02 1.72
N GLU A 34 -7.95 0.37 1.50
CA GLU A 34 -8.88 0.82 2.56
C GLU A 34 -9.00 -0.21 3.68
N ASN A 35 -9.22 -1.49 3.36
CA ASN A 35 -9.30 -2.57 4.34
C ASN A 35 -8.01 -2.75 5.16
N ASN A 36 -6.85 -2.41 4.58
CA ASN A 36 -5.59 -2.41 5.32
C ASN A 36 -5.45 -1.19 6.23
N LEU A 37 -5.81 0.00 5.76
CA LEU A 37 -5.79 1.22 6.56
C LEU A 37 -6.77 1.12 7.74
N GLN A 38 -7.99 0.62 7.52
CA GLN A 38 -8.94 0.35 8.60
C GLN A 38 -8.43 -0.69 9.62
N ALA A 39 -7.67 -1.68 9.16
CA ALA A 39 -7.04 -2.62 10.09
C ALA A 39 -5.90 -1.97 10.88
N MET A 40 -5.19 -1.00 10.28
CA MET A 40 -4.17 -0.21 10.97
C MET A 40 -4.77 0.67 12.06
N THR A 41 -5.91 1.35 11.79
CA THR A 41 -6.59 2.18 12.82
C THR A 41 -7.01 1.36 14.03
N LYS A 42 -7.43 0.11 13.82
CA LYS A 42 -7.90 -0.82 14.87
C LYS A 42 -6.77 -1.64 15.52
N SER A 43 -5.52 -1.50 15.06
CA SER A 43 -4.41 -2.35 15.49
C SER A 43 -4.10 -2.19 16.98
N LYS A 44 -4.15 -3.31 17.73
CA LYS A 44 -3.82 -3.33 19.16
C LYS A 44 -2.30 -3.44 19.42
N LYS A 45 -1.50 -3.78 18.39
CA LYS A 45 -0.07 -4.15 18.49
C LYS A 45 0.81 -3.04 19.10
N HIS A 46 0.36 -1.78 19.07
CA HIS A 46 1.16 -0.63 19.52
C HIS A 46 0.51 0.18 20.65
N LYS A 47 -0.57 -0.32 21.28
CA LYS A 47 -1.37 0.42 22.28
C LYS A 47 -0.58 1.03 23.44
N HIS A 48 0.54 0.41 23.83
CA HIS A 48 1.32 0.84 24.99
C HIS A 48 2.57 1.67 24.64
N LYS A 49 3.01 1.70 23.37
CA LYS A 49 4.31 2.31 23.00
C LYS A 49 4.20 3.43 21.95
N HIS A 50 3.15 3.45 21.14
CA HIS A 50 2.97 4.48 20.10
C HIS A 50 1.49 4.81 19.86
N LYS A 51 0.91 5.70 20.68
CA LYS A 51 -0.47 6.19 20.51
C LYS A 51 -0.73 6.78 19.10
N ASN A 52 0.30 7.34 18.46
CA ASN A 52 0.19 8.01 17.16
C ASN A 52 0.23 7.06 15.95
N LYS A 53 0.51 5.74 16.11
CA LYS A 53 0.57 4.82 14.95
C LYS A 53 -0.81 4.48 14.39
N ASN A 54 -1.87 4.60 15.19
CA ASN A 54 -3.24 4.48 14.71
C ASN A 54 -3.66 5.74 13.95
N LYS A 55 -3.01 6.88 14.23
CA LYS A 55 -3.25 8.16 13.55
C LYS A 55 -2.89 8.07 12.06
N LEU A 56 -1.76 7.46 11.71
CA LEU A 56 -1.37 7.30 10.30
C LEU A 56 -2.41 6.56 9.46
N GLY A 57 -3.05 5.51 10.00
CA GLY A 57 -4.11 4.81 9.28
C GLY A 57 -5.34 5.68 9.03
N GLN A 58 -5.66 6.57 9.97
CA GLN A 58 -6.77 7.53 9.84
C GLN A 58 -6.38 8.66 8.90
N ASP A 59 -5.21 9.27 9.08
CA ASP A 59 -4.71 10.35 8.22
C ASP A 59 -4.65 9.92 6.74
N LEU A 60 -4.29 8.65 6.46
CA LEU A 60 -4.31 8.10 5.09
C LEU A 60 -5.73 7.87 4.56
N LEU A 61 -6.69 7.52 5.41
CA LEU A 61 -8.10 7.39 5.00
C LEU A 61 -8.68 8.76 4.68
N ASP A 62 -8.46 9.74 5.57
CA ASP A 62 -8.90 11.12 5.40
C ASP A 62 -8.28 11.71 4.12
N ALA A 63 -6.98 11.49 3.89
CA ALA A 63 -6.29 11.95 2.67
C ALA A 63 -6.83 11.35 1.36
N ILE A 64 -7.30 10.10 1.39
CA ILE A 64 -7.94 9.45 0.23
C ILE A 64 -9.34 10.02 0.01
N GLU A 65 -10.09 10.26 1.08
CA GLU A 65 -11.45 10.80 1.04
C GLU A 65 -11.48 12.27 0.60
N ASP A 66 -10.64 13.09 1.21
CA ASP A 66 -10.53 14.53 0.96
C ASP A 66 -9.73 14.85 -0.32
N GLY A 67 -8.94 13.90 -0.80
CA GLY A 67 -7.99 14.08 -1.91
C GLY A 67 -6.74 14.88 -1.54
N GLU A 68 -6.62 15.32 -0.28
CA GLU A 68 -5.47 16.07 0.25
C GLU A 68 -5.05 15.58 1.66
N PRO A 69 -3.75 15.37 1.92
CA PRO A 69 -2.65 15.38 0.96
C PRO A 69 -2.76 14.29 -0.11
N LEU A 70 -2.08 14.49 -1.24
CA LEU A 70 -2.10 13.52 -2.33
C LEU A 70 -1.67 12.13 -1.82
N THR A 71 -2.39 11.10 -2.25
CA THR A 71 -2.06 9.70 -1.95
C THR A 71 -1.79 8.93 -3.23
N THR A 72 -0.54 8.52 -3.43
CA THR A 72 -0.05 7.79 -4.61
C THR A 72 0.12 6.31 -4.31
N LYS A 73 -0.44 5.45 -5.16
CA LYS A 73 -0.28 3.98 -5.07
C LYS A 73 0.74 3.48 -6.08
N LEU A 74 1.67 2.63 -5.62
CA LEU A 74 2.73 2.07 -6.45
C LEU A 74 2.88 0.57 -6.23
N VAL A 75 3.13 -0.16 -7.31
CA VAL A 75 3.53 -1.56 -7.28
C VAL A 75 4.91 -1.67 -7.90
N ILE A 76 5.84 -2.27 -7.17
CA ILE A 76 7.21 -2.48 -7.65
C ILE A 76 7.51 -3.97 -7.60
N GLU A 77 7.85 -4.57 -8.73
CA GLU A 77 8.27 -5.96 -8.81
C GLU A 77 9.74 -6.06 -9.22
N ALA A 78 10.49 -6.89 -8.52
CA ALA A 78 11.85 -7.24 -8.91
C ALA A 78 11.85 -8.15 -10.15
N GLU A 79 12.55 -7.71 -11.18
CA GLU A 79 12.84 -8.48 -12.39
C GLU A 79 14.30 -8.92 -12.37
N VAL A 80 14.53 -10.20 -12.67
CA VAL A 80 15.87 -10.78 -12.73
C VAL A 80 16.26 -10.91 -14.19
N GLY A 81 17.32 -10.20 -14.59
CA GLY A 81 17.92 -10.34 -15.92
C GLY A 81 18.75 -11.62 -16.05
N ASN A 82 19.12 -11.97 -17.28
CA ASN A 82 19.86 -13.20 -17.61
C ASN A 82 21.24 -13.30 -16.94
N ASN A 83 21.80 -12.19 -16.47
CA ASN A 83 23.08 -12.10 -15.76
C ASN A 83 22.93 -11.97 -14.23
N GLY A 84 21.73 -12.20 -13.68
CA GLY A 84 21.47 -12.09 -12.25
C GLY A 84 21.29 -10.67 -11.72
N VAL A 85 21.32 -9.64 -12.59
CA VAL A 85 21.00 -8.26 -12.20
C VAL A 85 19.51 -8.16 -11.84
N ILE A 86 19.23 -7.62 -10.66
CA ILE A 86 17.87 -7.40 -10.16
C ILE A 86 17.52 -5.92 -10.31
N VAL A 87 16.46 -5.63 -11.05
CA VAL A 87 15.92 -4.27 -11.18
C VAL A 87 14.48 -4.22 -10.69
N GLY A 88 14.09 -3.14 -10.01
CA GLY A 88 12.70 -2.87 -9.69
C GLY A 88 11.99 -2.27 -10.89
N LYS A 89 10.84 -2.83 -11.29
CA LYS A 89 9.97 -2.23 -12.30
C LYS A 89 8.63 -1.86 -11.71
N PHE A 90 8.16 -0.65 -12.01
CA PHE A 90 6.78 -0.28 -11.75
C PHE A 90 5.84 -1.19 -12.53
N LYS A 91 4.79 -1.63 -11.85
CA LYS A 91 3.70 -2.39 -12.47
C LYS A 91 2.41 -1.58 -12.44
N PRO A 92 1.52 -1.79 -13.42
CA PRO A 92 0.21 -1.18 -13.38
C PRO A 92 -0.54 -1.61 -12.12
N LEU A 93 -1.33 -0.68 -11.58
CA LEU A 93 -2.25 -1.01 -10.49
C LEU A 93 -3.31 -2.00 -10.99
N PRO A 94 -3.69 -3.00 -10.19
CA PRO A 94 -4.77 -3.90 -10.54
C PRO A 94 -6.10 -3.16 -10.52
N LYS A 95 -7.03 -3.61 -11.38
CA LYS A 95 -8.40 -3.12 -11.43
C LYS A 95 -9.28 -3.91 -10.46
N GLU A 96 -10.26 -3.24 -9.86
CA GLU A 96 -11.33 -3.93 -9.12
C GLU A 96 -12.03 -4.93 -10.04
N ARG A 97 -12.32 -6.12 -9.52
CA ARG A 97 -13.17 -7.09 -10.21
C ARG A 97 -14.63 -6.73 -9.93
N LYS A 98 -15.44 -6.65 -11.00
CA LYS A 98 -16.89 -6.45 -10.92
C LYS A 98 -17.58 -7.66 -10.29
#